data_AF-A0A8S1PFC8-F1
#
_entry.id   AF-A0A8S1PFC8-F1
#
_cell.length_a   1.000
_cell.length_b   1.000
_cell.length_c   1.000
_cell.angle_alpha   90.00
_cell.angle_beta   90.00
_cell.angle_gamma   90.00
#
_symmetry.space_group_name_H-M   'P 1'
#
loop_
_entity.id
_entity.type
_entity.pdbx_description
1 polymer ?
#
loop_
_entity_poly.entity_id
_entity_poly.type
_entity_poly.pdbx_seq_one_letter_code
_entity_poly.pdbx_strand_id
1 'polypeptide(L)'
;MSTIQELITTLFNLIVSDDDTCTKNRYLQSSSLIEQLKIIIEIVTQFQHKKTFEAYKALEKELQKYESEVRNHIRDEYLMQQNQDDLISRLEEIEREKNELFSNTKLTIIKLKRENEELYQKVKQLTFEIQQHKNLTEKLLTHSEKCKANDYLTHDSTKISQTKYSTIDNHNQKIIKLKTHTTPKKLHTETSVDISVIAAINQKRLSQQMIKQNYFQKKGSITQHQHIKKNRRSCSFVNQQLNFLTTSM
;
A
#
# COMPACT_ATOMS: atom_id res chain seq x y z
N MET A 1 34.41 53.56 -69.39
CA MET A 1 33.79 52.30 -68.97
C MET A 1 32.40 52.23 -69.60
N SER A 2 31.98 51.07 -70.08
CA SER A 2 30.58 50.86 -70.50
C SER A 2 29.70 50.80 -69.25
N THR A 3 28.52 51.42 -69.27
CA THR A 3 27.53 51.37 -68.17
C THR A 3 27.19 49.94 -67.76
N ILE A 4 27.26 49.00 -68.71
CA ILE A 4 27.05 47.57 -68.47
C ILE A 4 28.21 46.95 -67.66
N GLN A 5 29.45 47.35 -67.93
CA GLN A 5 30.63 46.87 -67.20
C GLN A 5 30.60 47.34 -65.73
N GLU A 6 30.18 48.59 -65.50
CA GLU A 6 30.00 49.13 -64.15
C GLU A 6 28.93 48.36 -63.38
N LEU A 7 27.80 48.05 -64.01
CA LEU A 7 26.73 47.25 -63.41
C LEU A 7 27.20 45.85 -63.00
N ILE A 8 27.87 45.13 -63.91
CA ILE A 8 28.39 43.77 -63.63
C ILE A 8 29.41 43.80 -62.49
N THR A 9 30.28 44.80 -62.47
CA THR A 9 31.29 44.97 -61.42
C THR A 9 30.65 45.29 -60.07
N THR A 10 29.59 46.09 -60.07
CA THR A 10 28.84 46.40 -58.84
C THR A 10 28.10 45.17 -58.31
N LEU A 11 27.47 44.40 -59.20
CA LEU A 11 26.84 43.12 -58.85
C LEU A 11 27.85 42.13 -58.26
N PHE A 12 29.02 41.98 -58.89
CA PHE A 12 30.07 41.10 -58.41
C PHE A 12 30.54 41.49 -56.99
N ASN A 13 30.82 42.78 -56.77
CA ASN A 13 31.25 43.28 -55.46
C ASN A 13 30.16 43.21 -54.39
N LEU A 14 28.89 43.16 -54.78
CA LEU A 14 27.77 43.00 -53.86
C LEU A 14 27.61 41.55 -53.37
N ILE A 15 28.04 40.57 -54.18
CA ILE A 15 27.79 39.14 -53.95
C ILE A 15 29.04 38.46 -53.36
N VAL A 16 30.24 38.90 -53.73
CA VAL A 16 31.50 38.28 -53.32
C VAL A 16 32.11 39.00 -52.13
N SER A 17 32.34 38.27 -51.04
CA SER A 17 33.03 38.80 -49.86
C SER A 17 34.48 39.16 -50.16
N ASP A 18 35.03 40.09 -49.38
CA ASP A 18 36.34 40.65 -49.70
C ASP A 18 37.50 39.63 -49.65
N ASP A 19 37.33 38.57 -48.87
CA ASP A 19 38.32 37.52 -48.62
C ASP A 19 38.36 36.42 -49.69
N ASP A 20 37.39 36.38 -50.63
CA ASP A 20 37.31 35.31 -51.63
C ASP A 20 38.19 35.57 -52.87
N THR A 21 39.50 35.51 -52.62
CA THR A 21 40.57 35.85 -53.58
C THR A 21 40.54 35.01 -54.86
N CYS A 22 40.16 33.72 -54.77
CA CYS A 22 40.09 32.83 -55.93
C CYS A 22 39.04 33.29 -56.93
N THR A 23 37.83 33.57 -56.44
CA THR A 23 36.67 33.97 -57.23
C THR A 23 36.86 35.39 -57.81
N LYS A 24 37.44 36.30 -57.02
CA LYS A 24 37.88 37.63 -57.47
C LYS A 24 38.90 37.56 -58.60
N ASN A 25 39.93 36.74 -58.47
CA ASN A 25 40.94 36.57 -59.51
C ASN A 25 40.33 36.00 -60.80
N ARG A 26 39.42 35.03 -60.70
CA ARG A 26 38.73 34.45 -61.86
C ARG A 26 37.85 35.47 -62.60
N TYR A 27 37.17 36.35 -61.86
CA TYR A 27 36.37 37.44 -62.43
C TYR A 27 37.24 38.51 -63.11
N LEU A 28 38.32 38.95 -62.45
CA LEU A 28 39.25 39.96 -62.98
C LEU A 28 40.04 39.49 -64.20
N GLN A 29 40.32 38.18 -64.31
CA GLN A 29 40.99 37.58 -65.46
C GLN A 29 40.08 37.38 -66.67
N SER A 30 38.75 37.48 -66.49
CA SER A 30 37.78 37.32 -67.56
C SER A 30 37.62 38.62 -68.34
N SER A 31 37.96 38.62 -69.64
CA SER A 31 37.82 39.79 -70.52
C SER A 31 36.43 39.90 -71.16
N SER A 32 35.62 38.84 -71.09
CA SER A 32 34.28 38.78 -71.66
C SER A 32 33.20 39.08 -70.62
N LEU A 33 32.31 40.04 -70.94
CA LEU A 33 31.13 40.37 -70.14
C LEU A 33 30.25 39.13 -69.88
N ILE A 34 30.13 38.23 -70.86
CA ILE A 34 29.33 37.01 -70.76
C ILE A 34 29.96 36.03 -69.77
N GLU A 35 31.29 35.90 -69.76
CA GLU A 35 31.99 35.04 -68.81
C GLU A 35 31.92 35.60 -67.38
N GLN A 36 32.09 36.91 -67.23
CA GLN A 36 31.88 37.60 -65.95
C GLN A 36 30.47 37.37 -65.38
N LEU A 37 29.44 37.45 -66.23
CA LEU A 37 28.05 37.12 -65.85
C LEU A 37 27.86 35.65 -65.49
N LYS A 38 28.46 34.71 -66.23
CA LYS A 38 28.42 33.27 -65.89
C LYS A 38 29.05 33.00 -64.52
N ILE A 39 30.16 33.65 -64.21
CA ILE A 39 30.83 33.54 -62.90
C ILE A 39 29.88 34.04 -61.79
N ILE A 40 29.22 35.19 -61.97
CA ILE A 40 28.27 35.73 -61.00
C ILE A 40 27.10 34.76 -60.78
N ILE A 41 26.50 34.25 -61.87
CA ILE A 41 25.38 33.31 -61.79
C ILE A 41 25.78 32.04 -61.03
N GLU A 42 26.98 31.50 -61.30
CA GLU A 42 27.50 30.32 -60.61
C GLU A 42 27.60 30.55 -59.10
N ILE A 43 28.17 31.69 -58.67
CA ILE A 43 28.32 32.04 -57.26
C ILE A 43 26.97 32.15 -56.56
N VAL A 44 26.02 32.87 -57.17
CA VAL A 44 24.66 33.04 -56.63
C VAL A 44 23.98 31.68 -56.48
N THR A 45 24.12 30.82 -57.48
CA THR A 45 23.51 29.48 -57.48
C THR A 45 24.12 28.61 -56.38
N GLN A 46 25.44 28.62 -56.21
CA GLN A 46 26.13 27.89 -55.14
C GLN A 46 25.76 28.41 -53.76
N PHE A 47 25.68 29.73 -53.58
CA PHE A 47 25.31 30.35 -52.30
C PHE A 47 23.88 29.98 -51.91
N GLN A 48 22.96 30.00 -52.87
CA GLN A 48 21.57 29.62 -52.65
C GLN A 48 21.44 28.12 -52.31
N HIS A 49 22.17 27.24 -53.01
CA HIS A 49 22.22 25.81 -52.67
C HIS A 49 22.80 25.54 -51.27
N LYS A 50 23.86 26.25 -50.89
CA LYS A 50 24.46 26.09 -49.56
C LYS A 50 23.48 26.50 -48.46
N LYS A 51 22.80 27.64 -48.64
CA LYS A 51 21.78 28.13 -47.69
C LYS A 51 20.61 27.16 -47.54
N THR A 52 20.10 26.61 -48.64
CA THR A 52 18.98 25.64 -48.58
C THR A 52 19.42 24.32 -47.96
N PHE A 53 20.63 23.84 -48.27
CA PHE A 53 21.18 22.63 -47.66
C PHE A 53 21.39 22.77 -46.15
N GLU A 54 21.92 23.91 -45.68
CA GLU A 54 22.09 24.18 -44.25
C GLU A 54 20.75 24.24 -43.52
N ALA A 55 19.75 24.91 -44.11
CA ALA A 55 18.39 24.95 -43.56
C ALA A 55 17.75 23.55 -43.49
N TYR A 56 17.92 22.74 -44.54
CA TYR A 56 17.44 21.36 -44.56
C TYR A 56 18.12 20.51 -43.48
N LYS A 57 19.43 20.62 -43.33
CA LYS A 57 20.19 19.90 -42.30
C LYS A 57 19.80 20.32 -40.88
N ALA A 58 19.48 21.59 -40.66
CA ALA A 58 18.96 22.06 -39.38
C ALA A 58 17.57 21.47 -39.08
N LEU A 59 16.69 21.46 -40.08
CA LEU A 59 15.35 20.86 -39.98
C LEU A 59 15.43 19.35 -39.71
N GLU A 60 16.34 18.63 -40.38
CA GLU A 60 16.57 17.20 -40.17
C GLU A 60 17.00 16.89 -38.72
N LYS A 61 17.91 17.71 -38.16
CA LYS A 61 18.30 17.56 -36.74
C LYS A 61 17.14 17.80 -35.79
N GLU A 62 16.29 18.78 -36.08
CA GLU A 62 15.12 19.07 -35.26
C GLU A 62 14.10 17.93 -35.33
N LEU A 63 13.86 17.37 -36.52
CA LEU A 63 13.02 16.20 -36.70
C LEU A 63 13.54 15.00 -35.91
N GLN A 64 14.84 14.69 -36.00
CA GLN A 64 15.47 13.60 -35.24
C GLN A 64 15.32 13.79 -33.72
N LYS A 65 15.39 15.04 -33.24
CA LYS A 65 15.17 15.36 -31.83
C LYS A 65 13.73 15.04 -31.42
N TYR A 66 12.72 15.52 -32.17
CA TYR A 66 11.33 15.25 -31.84
C TYR A 66 10.98 13.76 -31.96
N GLU A 67 11.51 13.05 -32.94
CA GLU A 67 11.33 11.60 -33.03
C GLU A 67 11.90 10.87 -31.81
N SER A 68 13.07 11.30 -31.31
CA SER A 68 13.68 10.74 -30.11
C SER A 68 12.80 11.02 -28.87
N GLU A 69 12.28 12.22 -28.76
CA GLU A 69 11.37 12.62 -27.68
C GLU A 69 10.07 11.82 -27.70
N VAL A 70 9.45 11.65 -28.87
CA VAL A 70 8.25 10.82 -29.06
C VAL A 70 8.54 9.37 -28.68
N ARG A 71 9.66 8.79 -29.12
CA ARG A 71 10.05 7.42 -28.74
C ARG A 71 10.23 7.26 -27.22
N ASN A 72 10.73 8.29 -26.53
CA ASN A 72 10.86 8.26 -25.09
C ASN A 72 9.50 8.37 -24.39
N HIS A 73 8.64 9.29 -24.83
CA HIS A 73 7.28 9.42 -24.28
C HIS A 73 6.46 8.14 -24.46
N ILE A 74 6.54 7.49 -25.63
CA ILE A 74 5.88 6.20 -25.86
C ILE A 74 6.38 5.15 -24.84
N ARG A 75 7.69 5.08 -24.60
CA ARG A 75 8.26 4.14 -23.62
C ARG A 75 7.76 4.45 -22.20
N ASP A 76 7.75 5.72 -21.82
CA ASP A 76 7.29 6.14 -20.49
C ASP A 76 5.80 5.85 -20.30
N GLU A 77 4.97 6.04 -21.34
CA GLU A 77 3.55 5.72 -21.35
C GLU A 77 3.32 4.20 -21.16
N TYR A 78 4.05 3.35 -21.88
CA TYR A 78 4.00 1.90 -21.67
C TYR A 78 4.38 1.49 -20.24
N LEU A 79 5.43 2.09 -19.67
CA LEU A 79 5.85 1.82 -18.29
C LEU A 79 4.80 2.30 -17.28
N MET A 80 4.18 3.46 -17.51
CA MET A 80 3.10 3.95 -16.67
C MET A 80 1.88 3.03 -16.73
N GLN A 81 1.52 2.54 -17.92
CA GLN A 81 0.40 1.62 -18.08
C GLN A 81 0.65 0.28 -17.38
N GLN A 82 1.86 -0.28 -17.51
CA GLN A 82 2.23 -1.49 -16.77
C GLN A 82 2.12 -1.28 -15.25
N ASN A 83 2.64 -0.16 -14.73
CA ASN A 83 2.53 0.16 -13.31
C ASN A 83 1.07 0.33 -12.86
N GLN A 84 0.20 0.89 -13.72
CA GLN A 84 -1.22 1.01 -13.44
C GLN A 84 -1.88 -0.37 -13.33
N ASP A 85 -1.61 -1.28 -14.27
CA ASP A 85 -2.16 -2.63 -14.26
C ASP A 85 -1.69 -3.43 -13.03
N ASP A 86 -0.42 -3.27 -12.64
CA ASP A 86 0.13 -3.88 -11.42
C ASP A 86 -0.56 -3.34 -10.16
N LEU A 87 -0.83 -2.03 -10.10
CA LEU A 87 -1.54 -1.39 -8.98
C LEU A 87 -2.99 -1.85 -8.89
N ILE A 88 -3.69 -1.97 -10.02
CA ILE A 88 -5.06 -2.49 -10.07
C ILE A 88 -5.09 -3.93 -9.54
N SER A 89 -4.20 -4.79 -10.06
CA SER A 89 -4.10 -6.19 -9.63
C SER A 89 -3.86 -6.31 -8.12
N ARG A 90 -3.00 -5.45 -7.56
CA ARG A 90 -2.71 -5.42 -6.13
C ARG A 90 -3.90 -4.92 -5.30
N LEU A 91 -4.67 -3.96 -5.81
CA LEU A 91 -5.90 -3.50 -5.14
C LEU A 91 -6.96 -4.60 -5.09
N GLU A 92 -7.14 -5.32 -6.19
CA GLU A 92 -8.06 -6.47 -6.25
C GLU A 92 -7.65 -7.58 -5.28
N GLU A 93 -6.35 -7.85 -5.14
CA GLU A 93 -5.84 -8.80 -4.16
C GLU A 93 -6.14 -8.36 -2.72
N ILE A 94 -5.84 -7.11 -2.38
CA ILE A 94 -6.14 -6.55 -1.05
C ILE A 94 -7.65 -6.60 -0.76
N GLU A 95 -8.49 -6.33 -1.75
CA GLU A 95 -9.94 -6.40 -1.59
C GLU A 95 -10.42 -7.83 -1.36
N ARG A 96 -9.85 -8.82 -2.06
CA ARG A 96 -10.10 -10.25 -1.79
C ARG A 96 -9.70 -10.65 -0.37
N GLU A 97 -8.48 -10.30 0.05
CA GLU A 97 -7.99 -10.60 1.41
C GLU A 97 -8.87 -9.97 2.49
N LYS A 98 -9.28 -8.71 2.29
CA LYS A 98 -10.20 -8.00 3.17
C LYS A 98 -11.54 -8.74 3.29
N ASN A 99 -12.12 -9.17 2.16
CA ASN A 99 -13.39 -9.88 2.14
C ASN A 99 -13.28 -11.25 2.82
N GLU A 100 -12.18 -11.96 2.62
CA GLU A 100 -11.89 -13.21 3.32
C GLU A 100 -11.81 -12.99 4.84
N LEU A 101 -11.08 -11.95 5.29
CA LEU A 101 -10.97 -11.61 6.70
C LEU A 101 -12.34 -11.29 7.31
N PHE A 102 -13.19 -10.54 6.61
CA PHE A 102 -14.55 -10.25 7.08
C PHE A 102 -15.41 -11.51 7.17
N SER A 103 -15.32 -12.41 6.19
CA SER A 103 -16.04 -13.68 6.20
C SER A 103 -15.60 -14.55 7.38
N ASN A 104 -14.29 -14.70 7.59
CA ASN A 104 -13.71 -15.45 8.69
C ASN A 104 -14.08 -14.85 10.05
N THR A 105 -14.06 -13.52 10.16
CA THR A 105 -14.49 -12.81 11.37
C THR A 105 -15.98 -13.05 11.65
N LYS A 106 -16.84 -12.98 10.64
CA LYS A 106 -18.27 -13.26 10.77
C LYS A 106 -18.52 -14.68 11.26
N LEU A 107 -17.84 -15.67 10.69
CA LEU A 107 -17.92 -17.07 11.13
C LEU A 107 -17.45 -17.23 12.58
N THR A 108 -16.38 -16.54 12.97
CA THR A 108 -15.85 -16.57 14.33
C THR A 108 -16.83 -15.98 15.33
N ILE A 109 -17.46 -14.84 15.01
CA ILE A 109 -18.51 -14.23 15.85
C ILE A 109 -19.69 -15.19 16.02
N ILE A 110 -20.10 -15.90 14.96
CA ILE A 110 -21.19 -16.88 15.06
C ILE A 110 -20.82 -18.02 16.01
N LYS A 111 -19.59 -18.56 15.91
CA LYS A 111 -19.11 -19.61 16.82
C LYS A 111 -19.13 -19.13 18.28
N LEU A 112 -18.55 -17.96 18.55
CA LEU A 112 -18.51 -17.37 19.89
C LEU A 112 -19.91 -17.11 20.45
N LYS A 113 -20.87 -16.67 19.63
CA LYS A 113 -22.25 -16.50 20.07
C LYS A 113 -22.91 -17.83 20.48
N ARG A 114 -22.66 -18.91 19.73
CA ARG A 114 -23.17 -20.25 20.08
C ARG A 114 -22.55 -20.76 21.37
N GLU A 115 -21.22 -20.68 21.49
CA GLU A 115 -20.51 -21.09 22.70
C GLU A 115 -20.98 -20.30 23.93
N ASN A 116 -21.21 -18.99 23.78
CA ASN A 116 -21.72 -18.16 24.87
C ASN A 116 -23.14 -18.55 25.29
N GLU A 117 -24.02 -18.88 24.33
CA GLU A 117 -25.37 -19.37 24.63
C GLU A 117 -25.33 -20.73 25.36
N GLU A 118 -24.49 -21.66 24.90
CA GLU A 118 -24.29 -22.97 25.56
C GLU A 118 -23.79 -22.81 27.01
N LEU A 119 -22.82 -21.92 27.24
CA LEU A 119 -22.34 -21.59 28.57
C LEU A 119 -23.43 -20.95 29.43
N TYR A 120 -24.22 -20.03 28.87
CA TYR A 120 -25.33 -19.40 29.58
C TYR A 120 -26.37 -20.42 30.03
N GLN A 121 -26.75 -21.35 29.15
CA GLN A 121 -27.67 -22.45 29.50
C GLN A 121 -27.08 -23.35 30.59
N LYS A 122 -25.79 -23.67 30.51
CA LYS A 122 -25.11 -24.49 31.52
C LYS A 122 -25.05 -23.81 32.89
N VAL A 123 -24.77 -22.52 32.93
CA VAL A 123 -24.81 -21.73 34.18
C VAL A 123 -26.21 -21.74 34.79
N LYS A 124 -27.25 -21.58 33.95
CA LYS A 124 -28.65 -21.62 34.40
C LYS A 124 -29.01 -22.99 34.99
N GLN A 125 -28.61 -24.08 34.35
CA GLN A 125 -28.82 -25.44 34.86
C GLN A 125 -28.10 -25.67 36.20
N LEU A 126 -26.81 -25.35 36.29
CA LEU A 126 -26.04 -25.49 37.53
C LEU A 126 -26.61 -24.64 38.67
N THR A 127 -27.11 -23.44 38.37
CA THR A 127 -27.76 -22.58 39.37
C THR A 127 -29.02 -23.22 39.93
N PHE A 128 -29.82 -23.84 39.07
CA PHE A 128 -31.01 -24.59 39.48
C PHE A 128 -30.65 -25.82 40.34
N GLU A 129 -29.65 -26.60 39.93
CA GLU A 129 -29.16 -27.76 40.70
C GLU A 129 -28.66 -27.33 42.10
N ILE A 130 -27.89 -26.24 42.18
CA ILE A 130 -27.42 -25.67 43.45
C ILE A 130 -28.62 -25.30 44.35
N GLN A 131 -29.66 -24.70 43.78
CA GLN A 131 -30.86 -24.34 44.55
C GLN A 131 -31.59 -25.59 45.08
N GLN A 132 -31.72 -26.64 44.25
CA GLN A 132 -32.31 -27.90 44.69
C GLN A 132 -31.51 -28.56 45.81
N HIS A 133 -30.17 -28.58 45.68
CA HIS A 133 -29.29 -29.10 46.73
C HIS A 133 -29.39 -28.31 48.03
N LYS A 134 -29.48 -26.96 47.97
CA LYS A 134 -29.71 -26.12 49.15
C LYS A 134 -31.04 -26.47 49.83
N ASN A 135 -32.13 -26.53 49.07
CA ASN A 135 -33.46 -26.90 49.58
C ASN A 135 -33.47 -28.30 50.22
N LEU A 136 -32.79 -29.26 49.61
CA LEU A 136 -32.71 -30.63 50.12
C LEU A 136 -31.89 -30.71 51.41
N THR A 137 -30.79 -29.96 51.48
CA THR A 137 -29.97 -29.83 52.69
C THR A 137 -30.76 -29.20 53.83
N GLU A 138 -31.52 -28.14 53.57
CA GLU A 138 -32.39 -27.49 54.56
C GLU A 138 -33.49 -28.43 55.08
N LYS A 139 -34.14 -29.19 54.18
CA LYS A 139 -35.11 -30.23 54.58
C LYS A 139 -34.47 -31.32 55.44
N LEU A 140 -33.23 -31.71 55.16
CA LEU A 140 -32.52 -32.73 55.92
C LEU A 140 -32.11 -32.21 57.32
N LEU A 141 -31.67 -30.96 57.41
CA LEU A 141 -31.38 -30.29 58.69
C LEU A 141 -32.64 -30.17 59.56
N THR A 142 -33.75 -29.67 59.00
CA THR A 142 -35.02 -29.55 59.72
C THR A 142 -35.60 -30.92 60.14
N HIS A 143 -35.44 -31.96 59.32
CA HIS A 143 -35.81 -33.32 59.70
C HIS A 143 -34.94 -33.85 60.85
N SER A 144 -33.63 -33.63 60.80
CA SER A 144 -32.69 -33.99 61.87
C SER A 144 -33.06 -33.30 63.19
N GLU A 145 -33.39 -32.01 63.15
CA GLU A 145 -33.84 -31.25 64.31
C GLU A 145 -35.18 -31.77 64.87
N LYS A 146 -36.14 -32.11 64.01
CA LYS A 146 -37.42 -32.71 64.43
C LYS A 146 -37.24 -34.08 65.08
N CYS A 147 -36.37 -34.94 64.54
CA CYS A 147 -36.06 -36.23 65.16
C CYS A 147 -35.41 -36.05 66.53
N LYS A 148 -34.45 -35.13 66.67
CA LYS A 148 -33.84 -34.81 67.97
C LYS A 148 -34.87 -34.29 68.98
N ALA A 149 -35.78 -33.42 68.57
CA ALA A 149 -36.86 -32.93 69.44
C ALA A 149 -37.82 -34.04 69.89
N ASN A 150 -38.08 -35.02 69.02
CA ASN A 150 -38.87 -36.20 69.38
C ASN A 150 -38.13 -37.10 70.39
N ASP A 151 -36.82 -37.27 70.24
CA ASP A 151 -36.00 -38.05 71.18
C ASP A 151 -36.04 -37.44 72.61
N TYR A 152 -36.03 -36.11 72.74
CA TYR A 152 -36.19 -35.43 74.04
C TYR A 152 -37.57 -35.63 74.67
N LEU A 153 -38.66 -35.68 73.87
CA LEU A 153 -40.02 -35.94 74.36
C LEU A 153 -40.24 -37.40 74.78
N THR A 154 -39.54 -38.36 74.17
CA THR A 154 -39.54 -39.76 74.62
C THR A 154 -38.64 -40.02 75.84
N HIS A 155 -37.66 -39.16 76.11
CA HIS A 155 -36.80 -39.32 77.29
C HIS A 155 -37.47 -38.91 78.62
N ASP A 156 -38.39 -37.94 78.63
CA ASP A 156 -39.14 -37.59 79.84
C ASP A 156 -40.31 -38.53 80.15
N SER A 157 -40.73 -39.36 79.18
CA SER A 157 -41.85 -40.31 79.36
C SER A 157 -41.43 -41.75 79.67
N THR A 158 -40.13 -42.04 79.85
CA THR A 158 -39.66 -43.41 80.08
C THR A 158 -38.61 -43.52 81.20
N LYS A 159 -38.97 -43.12 82.43
CA LYS A 159 -38.40 -43.71 83.65
C LYS A 159 -39.23 -44.91 84.10
N ILE A 160 -39.33 -45.92 83.25
CA ILE A 160 -39.82 -47.25 83.64
C ILE A 160 -38.90 -48.28 83.00
N SER A 161 -38.08 -48.90 83.87
CA SER A 161 -37.65 -50.29 83.89
C SER A 161 -37.12 -51.00 82.63
N GLN A 162 -36.03 -51.74 82.85
CA GLN A 162 -35.52 -52.90 82.09
C GLN A 162 -34.62 -52.59 80.87
N THR A 163 -33.31 -52.63 81.06
CA THR A 163 -32.40 -53.78 80.83
C THR A 163 -32.24 -54.21 79.37
N LYS A 164 -30.96 -54.16 78.93
CA LYS A 164 -30.35 -54.85 77.80
C LYS A 164 -30.87 -54.41 76.42
N TYR A 165 -30.16 -53.48 75.78
CA TYR A 165 -29.58 -53.68 74.45
C TYR A 165 -28.45 -52.65 74.28
N SER A 166 -27.22 -53.13 74.36
CA SER A 166 -26.03 -52.37 74.00
C SER A 166 -25.95 -52.36 72.47
N THR A 167 -26.34 -51.26 71.84
CA THR A 167 -26.04 -50.99 70.44
C THR A 167 -24.68 -50.32 70.34
N ILE A 168 -23.66 -51.18 70.22
CA ILE A 168 -22.68 -51.23 69.13
C ILE A 168 -22.38 -49.89 68.43
N ASP A 169 -21.16 -49.44 68.70
CA ASP A 169 -20.15 -48.93 67.77
C ASP A 169 -20.41 -47.64 66.99
N ASN A 170 -20.18 -46.58 67.74
CA ASN A 170 -19.78 -45.28 67.25
C ASN A 170 -18.30 -45.30 66.80
N HIS A 171 -17.94 -45.97 65.70
CA HIS A 171 -16.61 -45.84 65.08
C HIS A 171 -16.60 -46.30 63.61
N ASN A 172 -16.73 -45.34 62.68
CA ASN A 172 -15.98 -45.25 61.41
C ASN A 172 -16.61 -44.21 60.48
N GLN A 173 -16.52 -42.94 60.82
CA GLN A 173 -16.46 -41.91 59.78
C GLN A 173 -14.99 -41.55 59.60
N LYS A 174 -14.35 -42.23 58.64
CA LYS A 174 -13.11 -41.75 58.05
C LYS A 174 -13.36 -40.32 57.61
N ILE A 175 -12.77 -39.36 58.32
CA ILE A 175 -12.61 -38.00 57.86
C ILE A 175 -11.82 -38.09 56.55
N ILE A 176 -12.52 -38.09 55.42
CA ILE A 176 -11.89 -37.81 54.14
C ILE A 176 -11.47 -36.36 54.25
N LYS A 177 -10.19 -36.15 54.60
CA LYS A 177 -9.55 -34.84 54.52
C LYS A 177 -9.72 -34.34 53.09
N LEU A 178 -10.70 -33.48 52.87
CA LEU A 178 -10.80 -32.68 51.66
C LEU A 178 -9.56 -31.79 51.67
N LYS A 179 -8.50 -32.22 50.98
CA LYS A 179 -7.35 -31.35 50.71
C LYS A 179 -7.86 -30.26 49.78
N THR A 180 -8.24 -29.12 50.36
CA THR A 180 -8.43 -27.88 49.61
C THR A 180 -7.07 -27.48 49.07
N HIS A 181 -6.83 -27.80 47.79
CA HIS A 181 -5.73 -27.22 47.04
C HIS A 181 -6.03 -25.74 46.79
N THR A 182 -5.72 -24.88 47.76
CA THR A 182 -5.66 -23.43 47.55
C THR A 182 -4.42 -23.08 46.75
N THR A 183 -4.48 -23.32 45.43
CA THR A 183 -3.78 -22.61 44.34
C THR A 183 -3.93 -23.46 43.07
N PRO A 184 -4.43 -22.92 41.96
CA PRO A 184 -4.39 -23.65 40.71
C PRO A 184 -2.93 -23.80 40.29
N LYS A 185 -2.42 -25.03 40.30
CA LYS A 185 -1.22 -25.39 39.53
C LYS A 185 -1.49 -24.98 38.08
N LYS A 186 -0.60 -24.16 37.54
CA LYS A 186 -0.62 -23.68 36.15
C LYS A 186 -1.04 -24.82 35.22
N LEU A 187 -2.16 -24.62 34.53
CA LEU A 187 -2.56 -25.46 33.42
C LEU A 187 -1.44 -25.33 32.37
N HIS A 188 -0.66 -26.40 32.19
CA HIS A 188 0.28 -26.51 31.09
C HIS A 188 -0.56 -26.81 29.84
N THR A 189 -1.17 -25.77 29.27
CA THR A 189 -1.69 -25.85 27.90
C THR A 189 -0.50 -25.69 26.98
N GLU A 190 -0.11 -26.80 26.37
CA GLU A 190 0.60 -26.86 25.10
C GLU A 190 -0.23 -26.10 24.06
N THR A 191 -0.07 -24.79 24.05
CA THR A 191 -0.50 -23.91 22.97
C THR A 191 0.62 -22.90 22.77
N SER A 192 1.82 -23.44 22.56
CA SER A 192 2.99 -22.74 22.06
C SER A 192 2.83 -22.47 20.56
N VAL A 193 1.72 -21.84 20.17
CA VAL A 193 1.68 -21.05 18.94
C VAL A 193 1.71 -19.58 19.35
N ASP A 194 2.80 -19.26 20.04
CA ASP A 194 3.70 -18.22 19.57
C ASP A 194 3.07 -16.81 19.46
N ILE A 195 2.52 -16.33 20.58
CA ILE A 195 2.29 -14.89 20.83
C ILE A 195 3.62 -14.11 20.67
N SER A 196 4.76 -14.75 20.92
CA SER A 196 6.11 -14.26 20.57
C SER A 196 6.33 -14.11 19.07
N VAL A 197 5.80 -14.98 18.21
CA VAL A 197 5.88 -14.82 16.74
C VAL A 197 4.92 -13.74 16.26
N ILE A 198 3.73 -13.60 16.83
CA ILE A 198 2.82 -12.51 16.46
C ILE A 198 3.40 -11.15 16.89
N ALA A 199 4.03 -11.07 18.06
CA ALA A 199 4.75 -9.88 18.52
C ALA A 199 6.04 -9.63 17.70
N ALA A 200 6.80 -10.68 17.34
CA ALA A 200 8.01 -10.56 16.52
C ALA A 200 7.70 -10.24 15.05
N ILE A 201 6.57 -10.69 14.48
CA ILE A 201 6.11 -10.33 13.13
C ILE A 201 5.68 -8.86 13.11
N ASN A 202 4.97 -8.39 14.13
CA ASN A 202 4.57 -6.98 14.23
C ASN A 202 5.75 -6.04 14.52
N GLN A 203 6.73 -6.45 15.34
CA GLN A 203 7.96 -5.67 15.55
C GLN A 203 8.97 -5.74 14.39
N LYS A 204 9.02 -6.86 13.63
CA LYS A 204 9.80 -6.95 12.39
C LYS A 204 9.20 -6.13 11.24
N ARG A 205 7.88 -5.94 11.21
CA ARG A 205 7.23 -5.05 10.22
C ARG A 205 7.46 -3.56 10.48
N LEU A 206 7.70 -3.15 11.73
CA LEU A 206 8.01 -1.76 12.09
C LEU A 206 9.51 -1.42 12.05
N SER A 207 10.40 -2.40 11.95
CA SER A 207 11.86 -2.20 11.91
C SER A 207 12.50 -2.50 10.54
N GLN A 208 11.70 -2.74 9.48
CA GLN A 208 12.23 -2.79 8.12
C GLN A 208 12.72 -1.41 7.68
N GLN A 209 14.03 -1.25 7.90
CA GLN A 209 14.97 -0.33 7.29
C GLN A 209 14.40 0.59 6.23
N MET A 210 14.49 1.89 6.50
CA MET A 210 14.42 2.94 5.50
C MET A 210 15.24 2.53 4.28
N ILE A 211 14.58 2.49 3.13
CA ILE A 211 15.16 2.28 1.82
C ILE A 211 16.43 3.14 1.70
N LYS A 212 17.60 2.48 1.62
CA LYS A 212 18.85 3.15 1.26
C LYS A 212 18.65 3.80 -0.11
N GLN A 213 18.66 5.12 -0.16
CA GLN A 213 18.84 5.88 -1.40
C GLN A 213 20.26 5.65 -1.89
N ASN A 214 20.52 4.59 -2.65
CA ASN A 214 21.77 4.43 -3.40
C ASN A 214 21.54 3.53 -4.62
N TYR A 215 20.87 4.08 -5.64
CA TYR A 215 20.83 3.48 -6.97
C TYR A 215 21.23 4.46 -8.09
N PHE A 216 21.99 5.51 -7.80
CA PHE A 216 22.65 6.33 -8.83
C PHE A 216 23.97 6.92 -8.32
N GLN A 217 24.96 6.07 -8.08
CA GLN A 217 26.36 6.50 -8.02
C GLN A 217 27.25 5.53 -8.78
N LYS A 218 27.40 5.79 -10.09
CA LYS A 218 28.65 5.72 -10.86
C LYS A 218 28.30 5.75 -12.36
N LYS A 219 28.43 6.91 -13.00
CA LYS A 219 29.41 7.15 -14.07
C LYS A 219 29.64 8.67 -14.19
N GLY A 220 30.91 9.06 -14.08
CA GLY A 220 31.55 10.22 -14.69
C GLY A 220 30.86 11.60 -14.62
N SER A 221 31.43 12.48 -13.80
CA SER A 221 31.88 13.83 -14.17
C SER A 221 31.22 14.47 -15.41
N ILE A 222 30.41 15.51 -15.19
CA ILE A 222 30.61 16.86 -15.77
C ILE A 222 30.11 17.86 -14.73
N THR A 223 31.06 18.63 -14.22
CA THR A 223 30.90 19.83 -13.43
C THR A 223 30.16 20.90 -14.24
N GLN A 224 29.55 21.84 -13.52
CA GLN A 224 29.23 23.22 -13.94
C GLN A 224 27.88 23.50 -14.66
N HIS A 225 27.13 24.37 -13.98
CA HIS A 225 26.18 25.36 -14.49
C HIS A 225 24.85 24.84 -15.07
N GLN A 226 23.76 25.02 -14.32
CA GLN A 226 22.86 26.16 -14.49
C GLN A 226 21.69 26.10 -13.50
N HIS A 227 21.38 27.25 -12.91
CA HIS A 227 20.27 27.47 -11.99
C HIS A 227 18.91 27.14 -12.65
N ILE A 228 18.26 26.07 -12.25
CA ILE A 228 16.83 25.88 -12.52
C ILE A 228 16.03 26.59 -11.43
N LYS A 229 15.72 27.87 -11.66
CA LYS A 229 14.65 28.58 -10.94
C LYS A 229 13.33 27.84 -11.21
N LYS A 230 12.85 27.07 -10.24
CA LYS A 230 11.50 26.47 -10.28
C LYS A 230 10.45 27.53 -9.98
N ASN A 231 9.95 28.22 -11.01
CA ASN A 231 8.62 28.84 -10.96
C ASN A 231 7.58 27.73 -11.16
N ARG A 232 7.19 27.06 -10.07
CA ARG A 232 5.98 26.21 -10.06
C ARG A 232 4.76 27.13 -10.12
N ARG A 233 4.19 27.33 -11.30
CA ARG A 233 2.75 27.66 -11.41
C ARG A 233 1.98 26.35 -11.32
N SER A 234 1.24 26.20 -10.24
CA SER A 234 0.23 25.17 -10.04
C SER A 234 -0.80 25.21 -11.18
N CYS A 235 -0.99 24.09 -11.88
CA CYS A 235 -2.18 23.89 -12.70
C CYS A 235 -3.36 23.64 -11.74
N SER A 236 -4.13 24.69 -11.46
CA SER A 236 -5.44 24.57 -10.82
C SER A 236 -6.46 24.18 -11.89
N PHE A 237 -6.97 22.95 -11.87
CA PHE A 237 -8.18 22.61 -12.59
C PHE A 237 -9.36 23.31 -11.91
N VAL A 238 -9.74 24.47 -12.45
CA VAL A 238 -11.01 25.15 -12.18
C VAL A 238 -11.74 25.24 -13.51
N ASN A 239 -12.75 24.40 -13.69
CA ASN A 239 -13.92 24.65 -14.53
C ASN A 239 -15.06 23.87 -13.87
N GLN A 240 -15.84 24.55 -13.03
CA GLN A 240 -17.06 25.28 -13.42
C GLN A 240 -18.16 24.32 -13.88
N GLN A 241 -19.10 24.15 -12.93
CA GLN A 241 -20.52 23.84 -13.11
C GLN A 241 -21.01 23.87 -14.57
N LEU A 242 -21.31 22.70 -15.09
CA LEU A 242 -22.29 22.54 -16.17
C LEU A 242 -23.52 21.88 -15.55
N ASN A 243 -24.37 22.74 -14.97
CA ASN A 243 -25.79 22.44 -14.79
C ASN A 243 -26.41 22.32 -16.18
N PHE A 244 -26.71 21.10 -16.60
CA PHE A 244 -27.80 20.88 -17.55
C PHE A 244 -28.87 20.05 -16.84
N LEU A 245 -29.93 20.76 -16.43
CA LEU A 245 -31.27 20.21 -16.36
C LEU A 245 -31.56 19.48 -17.67
N THR A 246 -31.97 18.21 -17.60
CA THR A 246 -33.00 17.57 -18.44
C THR A 246 -33.12 16.09 -18.05
N THR A 247 -33.85 15.83 -16.97
CA THR A 247 -34.62 14.58 -16.83
C THR A 247 -36.08 14.95 -17.01
N SER A 248 -36.52 14.82 -18.25
CA SER A 248 -37.92 14.64 -18.64
C SER A 248 -37.96 13.37 -19.48
N MET A 249 -38.96 12.53 -19.19
CA MET A 249 -39.22 11.14 -19.63
C MET A 249 -38.73 10.09 -18.65
#